data_AF-A0A2X3EPC5-F1
#
_entry.id   AF-A0A2X3EPC5-F1
#
_cell.length_a   1.000
_cell.length_b   1.000
_cell.length_c   1.000
_cell.angle_alpha   90.00
_cell.angle_beta   90.00
_cell.angle_gamma   90.00
#
_symmetry.space_group_name_H-M   'P 1'
#
loop_
_entity.id
_entity.type
_entity.pdbx_description
1 polymer ?
#
loop_
_entity_poly.entity_id
_entity_poly.type
_entity_poly.pdbx_seq_one_letter_code
_entity_poly.pdbx_strand_id
1 'polypeptide(L)'
;MFRKDFAAIALVLTATQAGAEPLTATRYADFDRYVLALSWQTGFCQSMYDRNRNEPEECRLQQDIANKADFLTVHGLWPGCQSPLPRAEWMNVAGCATAAPRVRCLTCRR
;
A
#
# COMPACT_ATOMS: atom_id res chain seq x y z
N MET A 1 13.86 7.28 45.68
CA MET A 1 12.62 6.53 45.42
C MET A 1 12.27 6.41 43.93
N PHE A 2 12.74 7.33 43.07
CA PHE A 2 12.39 7.42 41.63
C PHE A 2 12.87 6.32 40.67
N ARG A 3 13.76 5.40 41.08
CA ARG A 3 14.44 4.47 40.14
C ARG A 3 13.61 3.24 39.78
N LYS A 4 12.60 2.93 40.60
CA LYS A 4 11.70 1.78 40.43
C LYS A 4 10.55 2.08 39.47
N ASP A 5 10.11 3.34 39.45
CA ASP A 5 8.97 3.78 38.64
C ASP A 5 9.31 3.83 37.15
N PHE A 6 10.54 4.23 36.79
CA PHE A 6 11.01 4.21 35.40
C PHE A 6 11.09 2.79 34.82
N ALA A 7 11.44 1.80 35.63
CA ALA A 7 11.54 0.41 35.19
C ALA A 7 10.16 -0.17 34.87
N ALA A 8 9.14 0.16 35.67
CA ALA A 8 7.77 -0.26 35.43
C ALA A 8 7.18 0.36 34.15
N ILE A 9 7.45 1.65 33.91
CA ILE A 9 6.98 2.36 32.70
C ILE A 9 7.65 1.78 31.44
N ALA A 10 8.96 1.51 31.48
CA ALA A 10 9.68 0.92 30.34
C ALA A 10 9.18 -0.49 29.98
N LEU A 11 8.75 -1.29 30.96
CA LEU A 11 8.20 -2.63 30.74
C LEU A 11 6.78 -2.58 30.14
N VAL A 12 6.00 -1.55 30.46
CA VAL A 12 4.63 -1.38 29.92
C VAL A 12 4.67 -0.91 28.45
N LEU A 13 5.65 -0.07 28.07
CA LEU A 13 5.77 0.42 26.69
C LEU A 13 6.17 -0.66 25.67
N THR A 14 6.86 -1.73 26.08
CA THR A 14 7.26 -2.81 25.14
C THR A 14 6.15 -3.84 24.91
N ALA A 15 5.16 -3.91 25.81
CA ALA A 15 4.06 -4.86 25.75
C ALA A 15 2.95 -4.47 24.75
N THR A 16 2.92 -3.20 24.28
CA THR A 16 1.89 -2.70 23.35
C THR A 16 2.34 -2.72 21.89
N GLN A 17 3.29 -3.58 21.52
CA GLN A 17 3.53 -3.86 20.10
C GLN A 17 2.39 -4.76 19.60
N ALA A 18 1.35 -4.13 19.05
CA ALA A 18 0.33 -4.82 18.27
C ALA A 18 1.00 -5.42 17.04
N GLY A 19 1.39 -6.70 17.13
CA GLY A 19 1.84 -7.46 15.98
C GLY A 19 0.67 -7.62 15.02
N ALA A 20 0.79 -7.03 13.84
CA ALA A 20 -0.10 -7.41 12.74
C ALA A 20 0.17 -8.88 12.40
N GLU A 21 -0.88 -9.69 12.32
CA GLU A 21 -0.78 -11.04 11.76
C GLU A 21 -0.08 -10.97 10.40
N PRO A 22 0.87 -11.89 10.11
CA PRO A 22 1.55 -11.89 8.82
C PRO A 22 0.51 -12.01 7.70
N LEU A 23 0.53 -11.07 6.76
CA LEU A 23 -0.32 -11.13 5.56
C LEU A 23 0.09 -12.36 4.74
N THR A 24 -0.62 -13.46 4.96
CA THR A 24 -0.35 -14.74 4.31
C THR A 24 -1.43 -14.95 3.26
N ALA A 25 -1.02 -15.00 1.99
CA ALA A 25 -1.96 -15.23 0.90
C ALA A 25 -2.57 -16.64 1.04
N THR A 26 -3.89 -16.72 1.21
CA THR A 26 -4.61 -18.01 1.29
C THR A 26 -4.62 -18.75 -0.04
N ARG A 27 -4.50 -18.02 -1.16
CA ARG A 27 -4.40 -18.55 -2.52
C ARG A 27 -3.47 -17.66 -3.35
N TYR A 28 -2.86 -18.23 -4.37
CA TYR A 28 -2.06 -17.48 -5.35
C TYR A 28 -0.89 -16.73 -4.72
N ALA A 29 -0.20 -17.43 -3.82
CA ALA A 29 0.95 -16.94 -3.06
C ALA A 29 2.28 -17.02 -3.85
N ASP A 30 2.21 -17.30 -5.15
CA ASP A 30 3.36 -17.45 -6.06
C ASP A 30 3.86 -16.09 -6.56
N PHE A 31 4.09 -15.16 -5.62
CA PHE A 31 4.73 -13.87 -5.83
C PHE A 31 5.95 -13.74 -4.91
N ASP A 32 6.92 -12.93 -5.32
CA ASP A 32 8.19 -12.76 -4.62
C ASP A 32 8.29 -11.46 -3.80
N ARG A 33 7.37 -10.52 -4.02
CA ARG A 33 7.40 -9.18 -3.40
C ARG A 33 6.04 -8.52 -3.39
N TYR A 34 5.93 -7.48 -2.58
CA TYR A 34 4.84 -6.50 -2.66
C TYR A 34 5.38 -5.15 -3.13
N VAL A 35 4.53 -4.40 -3.82
CA VAL A 35 4.71 -2.97 -4.08
C VAL A 35 3.75 -2.23 -3.16
N LEU A 36 4.29 -1.55 -2.15
CA LEU A 36 3.56 -0.55 -1.39
C LEU A 36 3.54 0.74 -2.22
N ALA A 37 2.42 1.02 -2.87
CA ALA A 37 2.21 2.24 -3.60
C ALA A 37 1.71 3.32 -2.63
N LEU A 38 2.50 4.38 -2.48
CA LEU A 38 2.13 5.58 -1.72
C LEU A 38 1.88 6.72 -2.68
N SER A 39 0.80 7.46 -2.47
CA SER A 39 0.50 8.68 -3.21
C SER A 39 0.85 9.88 -2.37
N TRP A 40 1.44 10.89 -3.01
CA TRP A 40 1.48 12.21 -2.43
C TRP A 40 0.16 12.91 -2.74
N GLN A 41 -0.77 12.95 -1.77
CA GLN A 41 -2.18 13.29 -1.97
C GLN A 41 -2.38 14.65 -2.65
N THR A 42 -1.65 15.68 -2.19
CA THR A 42 -1.69 17.03 -2.80
C THR A 42 -1.23 17.00 -4.26
N GLY A 43 -0.18 16.23 -4.58
CA GLY A 43 0.32 16.07 -5.94
C GLY A 43 -0.62 15.26 -6.83
N PHE A 44 -1.29 14.25 -6.28
CA PHE A 44 -2.34 13.51 -6.97
C PHE A 44 -3.50 14.45 -7.35
N CYS A 45 -4.00 15.24 -6.40
CA CYS A 45 -5.09 16.19 -6.65
C CYS A 45 -4.68 17.29 -7.64
N GLN A 46 -3.46 17.81 -7.54
CA GLN A 46 -2.92 18.74 -8.53
C GLN A 46 -2.91 18.11 -9.93
N SER A 47 -2.51 16.84 -10.04
CA SER A 47 -2.48 16.15 -11.34
C SER A 47 -3.88 15.94 -11.95
N MET A 48 -4.93 15.85 -11.13
CA MET A 48 -6.31 15.78 -11.61
C MET A 48 -6.75 17.11 -12.22
N TYR A 49 -6.41 18.22 -11.55
CA TYR A 49 -6.64 19.56 -12.05
C TYR A 49 -5.86 19.83 -13.35
N ASP A 50 -4.54 19.58 -13.35
CA ASP A 50 -3.65 19.86 -14.49
C ASP A 50 -4.04 19.07 -15.75
N ARG A 51 -4.61 17.87 -15.56
CA ARG A 51 -5.09 16.99 -16.66
C ARG A 51 -6.56 17.22 -17.00
N ASN A 52 -7.18 18.25 -16.45
CA ASN A 52 -8.58 18.62 -16.67
C ASN A 52 -9.54 17.43 -16.46
N ARG A 53 -9.29 16.65 -15.42
CA ARG A 53 -10.15 15.54 -14.98
C ARG A 53 -11.24 16.08 -14.05
N ASN A 54 -12.34 15.34 -13.94
CA ASN A 54 -13.33 15.61 -12.90
C ASN A 54 -12.67 15.45 -11.54
N GLU A 55 -12.81 16.47 -10.70
CA GLU A 55 -12.22 16.47 -9.37
C GLU A 55 -12.86 15.39 -8.50
N PRO A 56 -12.06 14.45 -7.95
CA PRO A 56 -12.54 13.49 -6.98
C PRO A 56 -12.93 14.15 -5.66
N GLU A 57 -13.85 13.53 -4.91
CA GLU A 57 -14.31 14.10 -3.64
C GLU A 57 -13.18 14.23 -2.61
N GLU A 58 -12.24 13.28 -2.60
CA GLU A 58 -11.07 13.32 -1.72
C GLU A 58 -10.17 14.54 -1.96
N CYS A 59 -10.18 15.10 -3.17
CA CYS A 59 -9.45 16.32 -3.49
C CYS A 59 -10.20 17.57 -3.05
N ARG A 60 -11.53 17.58 -3.22
CA ARG A 60 -12.39 18.68 -2.78
C ARG A 60 -12.41 18.85 -1.26
N LEU A 61 -12.33 17.73 -0.52
CA LEU A 61 -12.33 17.72 0.94
C LEU A 61 -10.94 17.88 1.55
N GLN A 62 -9.89 17.93 0.73
CA GLN A 62 -8.53 18.01 1.22
C GLN A 62 -8.29 19.34 1.95
N GLN A 63 -7.87 19.26 3.20
CA GLN A 63 -7.52 20.43 4.01
C GLN A 63 -6.02 20.48 4.26
N ASP A 64 -5.53 21.67 4.63
CA ASP A 64 -4.17 21.76 5.11
C ASP A 64 -4.03 21.09 6.48
N ILE A 65 -3.00 20.28 6.65
CA ILE A 65 -2.74 19.49 7.85
C ILE A 65 -1.42 19.91 8.49
N ALA A 66 -1.36 19.83 9.83
CA ALA A 66 -0.20 20.30 10.59
C ALA A 66 1.08 19.52 10.23
N ASN A 67 0.97 18.19 10.10
CA ASN A 67 2.06 17.34 9.68
C ASN A 67 1.99 17.07 8.17
N LYS A 68 2.90 17.67 7.40
CA LYS A 68 2.91 17.51 5.94
C LYS A 68 3.21 16.08 5.48
N ALA A 69 3.82 15.24 6.33
CA ALA A 69 4.06 13.83 6.01
C ALA A 69 2.75 13.04 5.86
N ASP A 70 1.66 13.50 6.49
CA ASP A 70 0.35 12.86 6.42
C ASP A 70 -0.31 12.98 5.04
N PHE A 71 0.25 13.81 4.13
CA PHE A 71 -0.13 13.79 2.72
C PHE A 71 0.38 12.54 1.99
N LEU A 72 1.27 11.75 2.59
CA LEU A 72 1.70 10.47 2.03
C LEU A 72 0.64 9.40 2.34
N THR A 73 -0.33 9.24 1.44
CA THR A 73 -1.47 8.34 1.60
C THR A 73 -1.22 6.98 0.95
N VAL A 74 -1.89 5.95 1.47
CA VAL A 74 -1.82 4.60 0.90
C VAL A 74 -2.62 4.57 -0.40
N HIS A 75 -1.96 4.24 -1.52
CA HIS A 75 -2.62 4.01 -2.80
C HIS A 75 -3.00 2.53 -2.94
N GLY A 76 -2.11 1.63 -2.53
CA GLY A 76 -2.37 0.21 -2.60
C GLY A 76 -1.18 -0.64 -2.19
N LEU A 77 -1.45 -1.91 -1.93
CA LEU A 77 -0.44 -2.93 -1.72
C LEU A 77 -0.63 -4.01 -2.80
N TRP A 78 0.30 -4.09 -3.74
CA TRP A 78 0.15 -4.96 -4.91
C TRP A 78 1.16 -6.10 -4.89
N PRO A 79 0.71 -7.37 -4.94
CA PRO A 79 1.60 -8.49 -5.18
C PRO A 79 2.34 -8.32 -6.51
N GLY A 80 3.65 -8.47 -6.50
CA GLY A 80 4.48 -8.45 -7.70
C GLY A 80 4.47 -9.81 -8.38
N CYS A 81 4.76 -9.84 -9.68
CA CYS A 81 5.06 -11.08 -10.37
C CYS A 81 6.40 -10.99 -11.08
N GLN A 82 7.13 -12.09 -11.07
CA GLN A 82 8.23 -12.31 -11.99
C GLN A 82 7.66 -12.75 -13.34
N SER A 83 7.41 -11.78 -14.21
CA SER A 83 7.08 -12.07 -15.60
C SER A 83 8.36 -12.17 -16.44
N PRO A 84 8.50 -13.17 -17.32
CA PRO A 84 9.51 -13.14 -18.38
C PRO A 84 9.16 -12.11 -19.47
N LEU A 85 7.93 -11.57 -19.48
CA LEU A 85 7.52 -10.50 -20.39
C LEU A 85 8.07 -9.14 -19.92
N PRO A 86 8.35 -8.19 -20.83
CA PRO A 86 8.76 -6.84 -20.47
C PRO A 86 7.81 -6.18 -19.47
N ARG A 87 8.37 -5.43 -18.51
CA ARG A 87 7.64 -4.79 -17.39
C ARG A 87 6.38 -4.00 -17.81
N ALA A 88 6.43 -3.35 -18.97
CA ALA A 88 5.33 -2.56 -19.52
C ALA A 88 4.13 -3.41 -19.95
N GLU A 89 4.34 -4.66 -20.38
CA GLU A 89 3.25 -5.56 -20.73
C GLU A 89 2.57 -6.06 -19.44
N TRP A 90 3.33 -6.36 -18.39
CA TRP A 90 2.79 -6.87 -17.13
C TRP A 90 1.96 -5.84 -16.34
N MET A 91 2.38 -4.57 -16.29
CA MET A 91 1.63 -3.52 -15.58
C MET A 91 0.26 -3.21 -16.20
N ASN A 92 0.04 -3.60 -17.46
CA ASN A 92 -1.22 -3.44 -18.18
C ASN A 92 -2.07 -4.72 -18.21
N VAL A 93 -1.56 -5.84 -17.69
CA VAL A 93 -2.25 -7.13 -17.65
C VAL A 93 -3.03 -7.21 -16.34
N ALA A 94 -4.33 -6.95 -16.47
CA ALA A 94 -5.29 -6.72 -15.39
C ALA A 94 -5.13 -7.69 -14.21
N GLY A 95 -4.72 -7.18 -13.04
CA GLY A 95 -4.37 -7.93 -11.82
C GLY A 95 -5.28 -9.12 -11.51
N CYS A 96 -6.31 -8.97 -10.67
CA CYS A 96 -7.21 -10.09 -10.38
C CYS A 96 -8.26 -10.39 -11.46
N ALA A 97 -8.35 -9.56 -12.48
CA ALA A 97 -9.39 -9.65 -13.50
C ALA A 97 -8.96 -10.44 -14.74
N THR A 98 -7.71 -10.94 -14.80
CA THR A 98 -7.22 -11.69 -15.95
C THR A 98 -7.79 -13.10 -16.01
N ALA A 99 -8.35 -13.47 -17.17
CA ALA A 99 -8.75 -14.84 -17.48
C ALA A 99 -7.59 -15.70 -18.06
N ALA A 100 -6.38 -15.15 -18.19
CA ALA A 100 -5.34 -15.70 -19.05
C ALA A 100 -4.35 -16.66 -18.33
N PRO A 101 -3.99 -17.81 -18.93
CA PRO A 101 -3.17 -18.85 -18.31
C PRO A 101 -1.67 -18.78 -18.66
N ARG A 102 -1.07 -17.61 -18.95
CA ARG A 102 0.26 -17.55 -19.59
C ARG A 102 1.43 -16.99 -18.78
N VAL A 103 1.25 -16.70 -17.50
CA VAL A 103 2.37 -16.24 -16.67
C VAL A 103 2.39 -17.03 -15.38
N ARG A 104 3.59 -17.32 -14.90
CA ARG A 104 3.88 -18.14 -13.72
C ARG A 104 3.46 -17.49 -12.39
N CYS A 105 2.60 -16.48 -12.45
CA CYS A 105 1.98 -15.86 -11.29
C CYS A 105 0.48 -16.06 -11.44
N LEU A 106 -0.03 -16.92 -10.59
CA LEU A 106 -1.42 -17.26 -10.51
C LEU A 106 -2.18 -16.25 -9.66
N THR A 107 -1.66 -15.04 -9.36
CA THR A 107 -2.40 -14.01 -8.61
C THR A 107 -3.79 -13.85 -9.22
N CYS A 108 -4.77 -14.50 -8.60
CA CYS A 108 -6.19 -14.53 -8.94
C CYS A 108 -6.61 -15.44 -10.12
N ARG A 109 -6.20 -16.72 -10.12
CA ARG A 109 -7.01 -17.76 -10.80
C ARG A 109 -8.36 -17.91 -10.06
N ARG A 110 -9.39 -18.52 -10.66
CA ARG A 110 -10.55 -19.06 -9.90
C ARG A 110 -10.35 -20.53 -9.64
#